data_AF-A0A4S4G2K5-F1
#
_entry.id   AF-A0A4S4G2K5-F1
#
_cell.length_a   1.000
_cell.length_b   1.000
_cell.length_c   1.000
_cell.angle_alpha   90.00
_cell.angle_beta   90.00
_cell.angle_gamma   90.00
#
_symmetry.space_group_name_H-M   'P 1'
#
loop_
_entity.id
_entity.type
_entity.pdbx_description
1 polymer ?
#
loop_
_entity_poly.entity_id
_entity_poly.type
_entity_poly.pdbx_seq_one_letter_code
_entity_poly.pdbx_strand_id
1 'polypeptide(L)'
;MISMPMIGSIRDMSRRGLANADIQRETGISQPTMRKYLAMDDFSPKMPTASGRGSMLDPCKPFVDVYGTVEVDTVACRIPALWQ
;
A
#
# COMPACT_ATOMS: atom_id res chain seq x y z
N MET A 1 4.06 -17.50 16.53
CA MET A 1 3.57 -16.53 15.52
C MET A 1 2.06 -16.63 15.48
N ILE A 2 1.34 -15.51 15.47
CA ILE A 2 -0.14 -15.51 15.49
C ILE A 2 -0.68 -15.90 14.11
N SER A 3 -1.71 -16.75 14.06
CA SER A 3 -2.30 -17.20 12.79
C SER A 3 -3.45 -16.28 12.36
N MET A 4 -3.72 -16.19 11.05
CA MET A 4 -4.86 -15.42 10.52
C MET A 4 -6.22 -15.76 11.14
N PRO A 5 -6.61 -17.04 11.33
CA PRO A 5 -7.89 -17.35 11.98
C PRO A 5 -7.93 -16.87 13.44
N MET A 6 -6.78 -16.87 14.14
CA MET A 6 -6.70 -16.41 15.52
C MET A 6 -6.93 -14.89 15.63
N ILE A 7 -6.45 -14.10 14.68
CA ILE A 7 -6.74 -12.65 14.59
C ILE A 7 -8.25 -12.42 14.35
N GLY A 8 -8.88 -13.26 13.51
CA GLY A 8 -10.32 -13.23 13.29
C GLY A 8 -11.11 -13.46 14.57
N SER A 9 -10.78 -14.51 15.34
CA SER A 9 -11.43 -14.82 16.62
C SER A 9 -11.33 -13.67 17.63
N ILE A 10 -10.18 -12.99 17.73
CA ILE A 10 -10.01 -11.82 18.61
C ILE A 10 -11.00 -10.71 18.23
N ARG A 11 -11.13 -10.40 16.93
CA ARG A 11 -12.03 -9.36 16.44
C ARG A 11 -13.50 -9.73 16.64
N ASP A 12 -13.86 -10.99 16.44
CA ASP A 12 -15.22 -11.47 16.72
C ASP A 12 -15.56 -11.33 18.21
N MET A 13 -14.64 -11.73 19.09
CA MET A 13 -14.82 -11.57 20.54
C MET A 13 -14.93 -10.10 20.95
N SER A 14 -14.09 -9.23 20.39
CA SER A 14 -14.15 -7.79 20.65
C SER A 14 -15.45 -7.16 20.14
N ARG A 15 -15.96 -7.56 18.95
CA ARG A 15 -17.27 -7.12 18.43
C ARG A 15 -18.44 -7.59 19.29
N ARG A 16 -18.32 -8.74 19.96
CA ARG A 16 -19.29 -9.22 20.95
C ARG A 16 -19.27 -8.41 22.26
N GLY A 17 -18.32 -7.49 22.42
CA GLY A 17 -18.18 -6.65 23.60
C GLY A 17 -17.43 -7.29 24.77
N LEU A 18 -16.69 -8.38 24.53
CA LEU A 18 -15.87 -9.02 25.57
C LEU A 18 -14.73 -8.07 26.00
N ALA A 19 -14.44 -8.06 27.30
CA ALA A 19 -13.32 -7.29 27.82
C ALA A 19 -11.99 -7.90 27.34
N ASN A 20 -10.99 -7.06 27.08
CA ASN A 20 -9.71 -7.55 26.58
C ASN A 20 -9.04 -8.57 27.53
N ALA A 21 -9.31 -8.50 28.83
CA ALA A 21 -8.82 -9.46 29.82
C ALA A 21 -9.42 -10.87 29.60
N ASP A 22 -10.70 -10.94 29.24
CA ASP A 22 -11.38 -12.21 28.97
C ASP A 22 -10.89 -12.80 27.64
N ILE A 23 -10.76 -11.97 26.61
CA ILE A 23 -10.20 -12.38 25.32
C ILE A 23 -8.78 -12.91 25.49
N GLN A 24 -7.97 -12.29 26.37
CA GLN A 24 -6.63 -12.77 26.67
C GLN A 24 -6.63 -14.14 27.35
N ARG A 25 -7.55 -14.38 28.28
CA ARG A 25 -7.68 -15.68 28.95
C ARG A 25 -8.09 -16.79 27.97
N GLU A 26 -8.94 -16.45 27.01
CA GLU A 26 -9.47 -17.42 26.04
C GLU A 26 -8.50 -17.69 24.89
N THR A 27 -7.81 -16.67 24.38
CA THR A 27 -6.87 -16.82 23.26
C THR A 27 -5.41 -17.03 23.69
N GLY A 28 -5.06 -16.71 24.93
CA GLY A 28 -3.68 -16.73 25.43
C GLY A 28 -2.80 -15.59 24.89
N ILE A 29 -3.40 -14.60 24.22
CA ILE A 29 -2.66 -13.55 23.49
C ILE A 29 -2.40 -12.36 24.40
N SER A 30 -1.20 -11.79 24.29
CA SER A 30 -0.85 -10.60 25.06
C SER A 30 -1.73 -9.40 24.69
N GLN A 31 -2.13 -8.63 25.69
CA GLN A 31 -2.88 -7.37 25.54
C GLN A 31 -2.33 -6.42 24.46
N PRO A 32 -1.01 -6.14 24.37
CA PRO A 32 -0.50 -5.23 23.34
C PRO A 32 -0.69 -5.78 21.93
N THR A 33 -0.55 -7.10 21.73
CA THR A 33 -0.81 -7.76 20.45
C THR A 33 -2.27 -7.60 20.04
N MET A 34 -3.19 -7.82 20.99
CA MET A 34 -4.62 -7.66 20.77
C MET A 34 -4.97 -6.23 20.36
N ARG A 35 -4.48 -5.23 21.11
CA ARG A 35 -4.66 -3.80 20.79
C ARG A 35 -4.16 -3.44 19.39
N LYS A 36 -3.01 -3.97 18.99
CA LYS A 36 -2.46 -3.77 17.63
C LYS A 36 -3.42 -4.28 16.56
N TYR A 37 -3.94 -5.50 16.70
CA TYR A 37 -4.83 -6.11 15.71
C TYR A 37 -6.27 -5.57 15.74
N LEU A 38 -6.70 -4.97 16.84
CA LEU A 38 -7.95 -4.22 16.93
C LEU A 38 -7.85 -2.83 16.31
N ALA A 39 -6.68 -2.19 16.38
CA ALA A 39 -6.45 -0.87 15.76
C ALA A 39 -6.18 -0.96 14.25
N MET A 40 -5.66 -2.09 13.78
CA MET A 40 -5.56 -2.39 12.35
C MET A 40 -6.94 -2.81 11.88
N ASP A 41 -7.56 -2.10 10.92
CA ASP A 41 -8.79 -2.55 10.25
C ASP A 41 -8.49 -3.29 8.94
N ASP A 42 -7.45 -2.86 8.23
CA ASP A 42 -7.08 -3.36 6.91
C ASP A 42 -5.85 -4.28 6.97
N PHE A 43 -6.04 -5.54 6.60
CA PHE A 43 -4.97 -6.54 6.47
C PHE A 43 -4.60 -6.82 5.01
N SER A 44 -5.17 -6.05 4.07
CA SER A 44 -4.76 -6.15 2.68
C SER A 44 -3.27 -5.78 2.57
N PRO A 45 -2.46 -6.56 1.83
CA PRO A 45 -1.09 -6.18 1.54
C PRO A 45 -1.12 -4.87 0.75
N LYS A 46 -0.91 -3.75 1.44
CA LYS A 46 -0.78 -2.45 0.80
C LYS A 46 0.49 -2.48 -0.03
N MET A 47 0.38 -2.10 -1.31
CA MET A 47 1.56 -1.86 -2.12
C MET A 47 2.45 -0.87 -1.37
N PRO A 48 3.76 -1.16 -1.22
CA PRO A 48 4.67 -0.23 -0.58
C PRO A 48 4.62 1.08 -1.38
N THR A 49 4.00 2.10 -0.80
CA THR A 49 3.94 3.43 -1.40
C THR A 49 5.36 3.94 -1.47
N ALA A 50 5.90 4.07 -2.69
CA ALA A 50 7.23 4.61 -2.91
C ALA A 50 7.31 5.97 -2.19
N SER A 51 8.20 6.05 -1.20
CA SER A 51 8.37 7.23 -0.38
C SER A 51 8.97 8.34 -1.23
N GLY A 52 8.13 9.26 -1.73
CA GLY A 52 8.44 10.64 -2.15
C GLY A 52 9.65 10.88 -3.05
N ARG A 53 10.29 9.85 -3.61
CA ARG A 53 11.33 10.02 -4.59
C ARG A 53 10.62 10.45 -5.86
N GLY A 54 10.96 11.66 -6.32
CA GLY A 54 10.62 12.07 -7.67
C GLY A 54 10.97 10.92 -8.60
N SER A 55 9.96 10.39 -9.28
CA SER A 55 10.16 9.44 -10.34
C SER A 55 11.17 10.04 -11.32
N MET A 56 12.04 9.21 -11.90
CA MET A 56 12.90 9.67 -13.00
C MET A 56 12.08 10.23 -14.19
N LEU A 57 10.77 9.98 -14.20
CA LEU A 57 9.81 10.48 -15.16
C LEU A 57 9.27 11.88 -14.84
N ASP A 58 9.41 12.37 -13.60
CA ASP A 58 8.92 13.69 -13.19
C ASP A 58 9.54 14.85 -14.01
N PRO A 59 10.85 14.82 -14.34
CA PRO A 59 11.45 15.78 -15.26
C PRO A 59 10.94 15.68 -16.72
N CYS A 60 10.35 14.55 -17.11
CA CYS A 60 9.82 14.31 -18.46
C CYS A 60 8.32 14.62 -18.59
N LYS A 61 7.62 14.98 -17.51
CA LYS A 61 6.21 15.40 -17.56
C LYS A 61 5.90 16.53 -18.56
N PRO A 62 6.68 17.62 -18.66
CA PRO A 62 6.37 18.70 -19.61
C PRO A 62 6.51 18.25 -21.07
N PHE A 63 7.20 17.15 -21.32
CA PHE A 63 7.36 16.58 -22.64
C PHE A 63 6.12 15.75 -23.00
N VAL A 64 5.65 14.86 -22.12
CA VAL A 64 4.48 13.99 -22.37
C VAL A 64 3.20 14.78 -22.67
N ASP A 65 2.98 15.91 -21.99
CA ASP A 65 1.82 16.78 -22.25
C ASP A 65 1.86 17.45 -23.63
N VAL A 66 3.05 17.66 -24.20
CA VAL A 66 3.22 18.29 -25.53
C VAL A 66 2.86 17.30 -26.66
N TYR A 67 2.94 15.99 -26.43
CA TYR A 67 2.65 14.97 -27.44
C TYR A 67 1.28 14.29 -27.25
N GLY A 68 0.60 14.53 -26.13
CA GLY A 68 -0.68 13.88 -25.79
C GLY A 68 -1.91 14.42 -26.54
N THR A 69 -1.76 15.56 -27.22
CA THR A 69 -2.81 16.20 -28.04
C THR A 69 -2.30 16.59 -29.42
N VAL A 70 -1.65 15.65 -30.11
CA VAL A 70 -1.46 15.79 -31.55
C VAL A 70 -1.91 14.49 -32.20
N GLU A 71 -2.89 14.65 -33.08
CA GLU A 71 -3.34 13.61 -34.00
C GLU A 71 -2.14 12.90 -34.62
N VAL A 72 -2.30 11.59 -34.78
CA VAL A 72 -1.34 10.67 -35.38
C VAL A 72 -1.06 11.03 -36.83
N ASP A 73 -0.25 12.05 -37.08
CA ASP A 73 0.33 12.29 -38.40
C ASP A 73 1.74 12.86 -38.32
N THR A 74 2.66 12.08 -38.88
CA THR A 74 4.03 12.46 -39.29
C THR A 74 5.13 12.29 -38.23
N VAL A 75 5.65 11.06 -38.19
CA VAL A 75 6.99 10.70 -37.72
C VAL A 75 8.05 11.54 -38.43
N ALA A 76 8.74 12.43 -37.70
CA ALA A 76 10.00 13.01 -38.14
C ALA A 76 10.86 13.50 -36.96
N CYS A 77 11.18 12.62 -36.00
CA CYS A 77 12.24 12.92 -35.03
C CYS A 77 13.60 12.58 -35.66
N ARG A 78 14.21 13.58 -36.31
CA ARG A 78 15.60 13.53 -36.79
C ARG A 78 16.54 13.64 -35.58
N ILE A 79 17.08 12.51 -35.14
CA ILE A 79 18.14 12.43 -34.12
C ILE A 79 19.43 13.00 -34.72
N PRO A 80 20.03 14.09 -34.20
CA PRO A 80 21.34 14.50 -34.63
C PRO A 80 22.38 13.61 -33.95
N ALA A 81 23.15 12.89 -34.78
CA ALA A 81 24.26 12.05 -34.37
C ALA A 81 25.35 12.89 -33.70
N LEU A 82 25.57 12.66 -32.41
CA LEU A 82 26.77 13.07 -31.68
C LEU A 82 27.32 11.82 -30.98
N TRP A 83 28.06 11.02 -31.75
CA TRP A 83 29.08 10.10 -31.27
C TRP A 83 30.26 10.19 -32.24
N GLN A 84 31.29 10.92 -31.82
CA GLN A 84 32.66 10.83 -32.29
C GLN A 84 33.56 11.00 -31.07
#